data_AF-A0A8E0ME56-F1
#
_entry.id   AF-A0A8E0ME56-F1
#
_cell.length_a   1.000
_cell.length_b   1.000
_cell.length_c   1.000
_cell.angle_alpha   90.00
_cell.angle_beta   90.00
_cell.angle_gamma   90.00
#
_symmetry.space_group_name_H-M   'P 1'
#
loop_
_entity.id
_entity.type
_entity.pdbx_description
1 polymer ?
#
loop_
_entity_poly.entity_id
_entity_poly.type
_entity_poly.pdbx_seq_one_letter_code
_entity_poly.pdbx_strand_id
1 'polypeptide(L)' 'AGLPAASVPAGFVDGMPVGLQLIGKHFDESTIFQVAAAFEAQNDYLAQIPGGK' A
#
# COMPACT_ATOMS: atom_id res chain seq x y z
N ALA A 1 -5.48 11.77 15.89
CA ALA A 1 -6.30 12.12 14.71
C ALA A 1 -7.08 10.88 14.31
N GLY A 2 -8.41 10.94 14.20
CA GLY A 2 -9.27 9.79 13.83
C GLY A 2 -9.46 9.68 12.31
N LEU A 3 -8.38 9.88 11.56
CA LEU A 3 -8.40 9.86 10.10
C LEU A 3 -8.26 8.41 9.61
N PRO A 4 -8.99 8.01 8.56
CA PRO A 4 -8.82 6.71 7.97
C PRO A 4 -7.46 6.63 7.27
N ALA A 5 -6.82 5.46 7.39
CA ALA A 5 -5.52 5.19 6.79
C ALA A 5 -5.40 3.72 6.38
N ALA A 6 -4.60 3.47 5.34
CA ALA A 6 -4.24 2.13 4.89
C ALA A 6 -2.77 2.10 4.48
N SER A 7 -2.14 0.94 4.60
CA SER A 7 -0.78 0.69 4.09
C SER A 7 -0.85 -0.31 2.95
N VAL A 8 -0.20 0.00 1.83
CA VAL A 8 -0.07 -0.91 0.68
C VAL A 8 1.40 -1.23 0.41
N PRO A 9 1.75 -2.44 -0.07
CA PRO A 9 3.13 -2.76 -0.45
C PRO A 9 3.60 -1.86 -1.60
N ALA A 10 4.80 -1.30 -1.49
CA ALA A 10 5.36 -0.35 -2.45
C ALA A 10 6.70 -0.82 -3.03
N GLY A 11 6.98 -2.12 -2.94
CA GLY A 11 8.17 -2.76 -3.49
C GLY A 11 9.19 -3.14 -2.42
N PHE A 12 10.44 -3.28 -2.86
CA PHE A 12 11.54 -3.77 -2.03
C PHE A 12 12.78 -2.88 -2.19
N VAL A 13 13.49 -2.66 -1.09
CA VAL A 13 14.79 -1.98 -1.05
C VAL A 13 15.74 -2.85 -0.25
N ASP A 14 16.89 -3.20 -0.82
CA ASP A 14 17.88 -4.09 -0.20
C ASP A 14 17.30 -5.42 0.31
N GLY A 15 16.34 -5.98 -0.45
CA GLY A 15 15.65 -7.23 -0.10
C GLY A 15 14.58 -7.10 1.01
N MET A 16 14.35 -5.90 1.52
CA MET A 16 13.37 -5.60 2.57
C MET A 16 12.10 -4.98 1.97
N PRO A 17 10.90 -5.40 2.41
CA PRO A 17 9.65 -4.84 1.90
C PRO A 17 9.46 -3.39 2.36
N VAL A 18 9.00 -2.54 1.47
CA VAL A 18 8.64 -1.15 1.73
C VAL A 18 7.13 -0.99 1.57
N GLY A 19 6.51 -0.18 2.43
CA GLY A 19 5.09 0.14 2.38
C GLY A 19 4.84 1.62 2.06
N LEU A 20 3.70 1.90 1.45
CA LEU A 20 3.18 3.25 1.20
C LEU A 20 1.96 3.48 2.10
N GLN A 21 2.02 4.53 2.92
CA GLN A 21 0.91 4.94 3.78
C GLN A 21 -0.03 5.89 3.03
N LEU A 22 -1.29 5.50 2.92
CA LEU A 22 -2.38 6.30 2.39
C LEU A 22 -3.18 6.86 3.57
N ILE A 23 -3.42 8.17 3.61
CA ILE A 23 -4.21 8.84 4.65
C ILE A 23 -5.31 9.65 3.96
N GLY A 24 -6.55 9.33 4.29
CA GLY A 24 -7.73 9.98 3.75
C GLY A 24 -8.27 11.10 4.65
N LYS A 25 -9.29 11.79 4.15
CA LYS A 25 -10.10 12.71 4.96
C LYS A 25 -11.01 11.91 5.90
N HIS A 26 -11.58 12.56 6.91
CA HIS A 26 -12.56 11.91 7.79
C HIS A 26 -13.72 11.32 6.96
N PHE A 27 -14.09 10.07 7.26
CA PHE A 27 -15.18 9.33 6.61
C PHE A 27 -15.02 9.13 5.09
N ASP A 28 -13.78 9.14 4.59
CA ASP A 28 -13.46 8.98 3.17
C ASP A 28 -12.61 7.73 2.89
N GLU A 29 -12.99 6.60 3.49
CA GLU A 29 -12.36 5.29 3.28
C GLU A 29 -12.49 4.83 1.82
N SER A 30 -13.57 5.23 1.13
CA SER A 30 -13.82 4.85 -0.25
C SER A 30 -12.72 5.32 -1.20
N THR A 31 -12.20 6.54 -1.01
CA THR A 31 -11.10 7.08 -1.80
C THR A 31 -9.80 6.34 -1.51
N ILE A 32 -9.54 5.99 -0.24
CA ILE A 32 -8.35 5.19 0.13
C ILE A 32 -8.36 3.84 -0.59
N PHE A 33 -9.50 3.13 -0.58
CA PHE A 33 -9.61 1.85 -1.28
C PHE A 33 -9.48 1.97 -2.80
N GLN A 34 -10.03 3.03 -3.40
CA GLN A 34 -9.86 3.27 -4.84
C GLN A 34 -8.40 3.51 -5.21
N VAL A 35 -7.67 4.31 -4.42
CA VAL A 35 -6.24 4.56 -4.62
C VAL A 35 -5.42 3.29 -4.42
N ALA A 36 -5.69 2.52 -3.36
CA ALA A 36 -5.03 1.25 -3.09
C ALA A 36 -5.23 0.27 -4.25
N ALA A 37 -6.48 0.08 -4.70
CA ALA A 37 -6.79 -0.83 -5.81
C ALA A 37 -6.14 -0.39 -7.13
N ALA A 38 -6.13 0.91 -7.44
CA ALA A 38 -5.46 1.44 -8.63
C ALA A 38 -3.94 1.25 -8.55
N PHE A 39 -3.36 1.41 -7.36
CA PHE A 39 -1.93 1.19 -7.14
C PHE A 39 -1.56 -0.29 -7.28
N GLU A 40 -2.32 -1.19 -6.67
CA GLU A 40 -2.13 -2.65 -6.77
C GLU A 40 -2.32 -3.16 -8.21
N ALA A 41 -3.28 -2.62 -8.97
CA ALA A 41 -3.48 -3.01 -10.37
C ALA A 41 -2.29 -2.70 -11.29
N GLN A 42 -1.44 -1.74 -10.90
CA GLN A 42 -0.28 -1.32 -11.69
C GLN A 42 1.03 -1.93 -11.19
N ASN A 43 1.02 -2.66 -10.07
CA ASN A 43 2.24 -3.17 -9.44
C ASN A 43 2.04 -4.59 -8.90
N ASP A 44 2.99 -5.48 -9.17
CA ASP A 44 2.92 -6.87 -8.69
C ASP A 44 3.76 -7.12 -7.42
N TYR A 45 3.75 -6.15 -6.48
CA TYR A 45 4.53 -6.25 -5.24
C TYR A 45 3.98 -7.32 -4.28
N LEU A 46 2.71 -7.68 -4.41
CA LEU A 46 2.06 -8.71 -3.61
C LEU A 46 2.55 -10.14 -3.95
N ALA A 47 3.00 -10.37 -5.19
CA ALA A 47 3.53 -11.68 -5.61
C ALA A 47 4.97 -11.94 -5.15
N GLN A 48 5.66 -10.93 -4.61
CA GLN A 48 7.07 -11.03 -4.23
C GLN A 48 7.19 -11.53 -2.78
N ILE A 49 7.99 -12.58 -2.60
CA ILE A 49 8.29 -13.14 -1.27
C ILE A 49 9.50 -12.39 -0.68
N PRO A 50 9.37 -11.76 0.50
CA PRO A 50 10.51 -11.16 1.19
C PRO A 50 11.61 -12.19 1.50
N GLY A 51 12.88 -11.80 1.32
CA GLY A 51 14.04 -12.61 1.74
C GLY A 51 14.47 -13.74 0.78
N GLY A 52 14.38 -13.54 -0.54
CA GLY A 52 14.83 -14.53 -1.52
C GLY A 52 16.35 -14.79 -1.50
N LYS A 53 16.76 -15.86 -0.78
CA LYS A 53 18.10 -16.46 -0.60
C LYS A 53 19.26 -15.55 -0.19
#